data_AF-A0AAJ1IEQ8-F1
#
_entry.id   AF-A0AAJ1IEQ8-F1
#
_cell.length_a   1.000
_cell.length_b   1.000
_cell.length_c   1.000
_cell.angle_alpha   90.00
_cell.angle_beta   90.00
_cell.angle_gamma   90.00
#
_symmetry.space_group_name_H-M   'P 1'
#
loop_
_entity.id
_entity.type
_entity.pdbx_description
1 polymer ?
#
loop_
_entity_poly.entity_id
_entity_poly.type
_entity_poly.pdbx_seq_one_letter_code
_entity_poly.pdbx_strand_id
1 'polypeptide(L)'
;MFNFAVSLLKTLFSIIFKKRKDVIFTFFLLKKENEIMKRHLNLSGKKITSNHSDRFCLSLITALSKRAINHLTIVKPETLLEWQRRFIKKRWSFKHKKRGRKPVNAELKNLILEMKTDNPLWGCRRISDELKKLNIKIHHTTVNKIIQTFRKQGKIQSNGSWKKFLKTHWDSLYGMDFATIDTLLGKRFYLLIILELKSRRIIRYDLTENPCREFVKQRLELFAEGLLGEKTLIHDNALQFTSIEYSWFDIEGVNICTSAPNMNAYTERFIGSIRREALNHFLLFSEKQVRKIIKSYVDYYNHQRPHQGLDQIPAGRIVSSTGKIKKERILGGLHHNYYRSSA
;
A
#
# COMPACT_ATOMS: atom_id res chain seq x y z
N MET A 1 -35.20 25.27 -24.23
CA MET A 1 -35.50 24.03 -24.99
C MET A 1 -36.90 23.46 -24.70
N PHE A 2 -37.35 23.45 -23.44
CA PHE A 2 -38.66 22.90 -23.05
C PHE A 2 -39.86 23.59 -23.74
N ASN A 3 -39.86 24.92 -23.82
CA ASN A 3 -40.97 25.69 -24.42
C ASN A 3 -41.15 25.46 -25.92
N PHE A 4 -40.07 25.17 -26.67
CA PHE A 4 -40.17 24.90 -28.11
C PHE A 4 -40.73 23.50 -28.36
N ALA A 5 -40.30 22.49 -27.58
CA ALA A 5 -40.81 21.13 -27.70
C ALA A 5 -42.28 21.01 -27.27
N VAL A 6 -42.69 21.71 -26.20
CA VAL A 6 -44.08 21.77 -25.73
C VAL A 6 -44.97 22.54 -26.71
N SER A 7 -44.47 23.63 -27.31
CA SER A 7 -45.16 24.34 -28.38
C SER A 7 -45.31 23.48 -29.65
N LEU A 8 -44.26 22.72 -30.01
CA LEU A 8 -44.28 21.80 -31.15
C LEU A 8 -45.27 20.65 -30.92
N LEU A 9 -45.37 20.11 -29.71
CA LEU A 9 -46.31 19.04 -29.36
C LEU A 9 -47.77 19.52 -29.29
N LYS A 10 -48.02 20.71 -28.71
CA LYS A 10 -49.35 21.32 -28.69
C LYS A 10 -49.85 21.69 -30.09
N THR A 11 -48.95 22.14 -30.97
CA THR A 11 -49.27 22.40 -32.38
C THR A 11 -49.40 21.11 -33.18
N LEU A 12 -48.58 20.09 -32.94
CA LEU A 12 -48.73 18.75 -33.53
C LEU A 12 -50.12 18.15 -33.28
N PHE A 13 -50.64 18.32 -32.06
CA PHE A 13 -51.98 17.84 -31.69
C PHE A 13 -53.11 18.62 -32.39
N SER A 14 -52.92 19.92 -32.68
CA SER A 14 -53.90 20.73 -33.43
C SER A 14 -53.77 20.61 -34.96
N ILE A 15 -52.62 20.14 -35.47
CA ILE A 15 -52.27 20.03 -36.90
C ILE A 15 -52.75 18.72 -37.54
N ILE A 16 -52.99 17.67 -36.76
CA ILE A 16 -53.58 16.42 -37.27
C ILE A 16 -54.95 16.67 -37.94
N PHE A 17 -55.61 17.81 -37.67
CA PHE A 17 -56.98 18.13 -38.09
C PHE A 17 -57.16 19.30 -39.09
N LYS A 18 -56.13 19.86 -39.77
CA LYS A 18 -56.36 20.98 -40.74
C LYS A 18 -55.67 20.83 -42.12
N LYS A 19 -56.38 21.30 -43.15
CA LYS A 19 -55.98 21.41 -44.59
C LYS A 19 -54.64 22.13 -44.88
N ARG A 20 -53.94 22.68 -43.87
CA ARG A 20 -52.71 23.49 -44.01
C ARG A 20 -51.47 22.92 -43.28
N LYS A 21 -51.45 21.62 -42.96
CA LYS A 21 -50.34 20.96 -42.25
C LYS A 21 -48.97 21.18 -42.89
N ASP A 22 -48.88 21.13 -44.22
CA ASP A 22 -47.60 21.22 -44.94
C ASP A 22 -46.96 22.60 -44.80
N VAL A 23 -47.77 23.67 -44.88
CA VAL A 23 -47.30 25.05 -44.72
C VAL A 23 -46.68 25.26 -43.33
N ILE A 24 -47.29 24.68 -42.30
CA ILE A 24 -46.83 24.83 -40.93
C ILE A 24 -45.50 24.07 -40.70
N PHE A 25 -45.39 22.84 -41.22
CA PHE A 25 -44.14 22.09 -41.14
C PHE A 25 -43.01 22.74 -41.94
N THR A 26 -43.30 23.30 -43.11
CA THR A 26 -42.33 24.10 -43.88
C THR A 26 -41.88 25.34 -43.10
N PHE A 27 -42.80 26.05 -42.44
CA PHE A 27 -42.44 27.19 -41.58
C PHE A 27 -41.51 26.78 -40.43
N PHE A 28 -41.82 25.69 -39.72
CA PHE A 28 -40.96 25.20 -38.65
C PHE A 28 -39.60 24.71 -39.14
N LEU A 29 -39.57 24.09 -40.33
CA LEU A 29 -38.34 23.67 -40.98
C LEU A 29 -37.44 24.87 -41.29
N LEU A 30 -37.96 25.87 -41.99
CA LEU A 30 -37.25 27.11 -42.34
C LEU A 30 -36.84 27.91 -41.11
N LYS A 31 -37.69 27.93 -40.07
CA LYS A 31 -37.35 28.55 -38.78
C LYS A 31 -36.14 27.85 -38.14
N LYS A 32 -36.12 26.51 -38.17
CA LYS A 32 -35.02 25.73 -37.61
C LYS A 32 -33.73 25.87 -38.42
N GLU A 33 -33.86 25.96 -39.74
CA GLU A 33 -32.79 26.26 -40.67
C GLU A 33 -32.15 27.63 -40.35
N ASN A 34 -32.98 28.67 -40.22
CA ASN A 34 -32.54 30.00 -39.82
C ASN A 34 -31.83 30.03 -38.45
N GLU A 35 -32.31 29.26 -37.46
CA GLU A 35 -31.61 29.13 -36.17
C GLU A 35 -30.23 28.47 -36.29
N ILE A 36 -30.06 27.52 -37.23
CA ILE A 36 -28.76 26.90 -37.50
C ILE A 36 -27.85 27.92 -38.18
N MET A 37 -28.34 28.64 -39.20
CA MET A 37 -27.54 29.67 -39.89
C MET A 37 -27.11 30.79 -38.94
N LYS A 38 -28.03 31.32 -38.14
CA LYS A 38 -27.74 32.40 -37.19
C LYS A 38 -26.66 32.01 -36.16
N ARG A 39 -26.62 30.74 -35.74
CA ARG A 39 -25.55 30.24 -34.86
C ARG A 39 -24.17 30.23 -35.53
N HIS A 40 -24.13 30.10 -36.84
CA HIS A 40 -22.90 29.97 -37.62
C HIS A 40 -22.45 31.29 -38.30
N LEU A 41 -23.28 32.35 -38.27
CA LEU A 41 -22.91 33.68 -38.79
C LEU A 41 -21.71 34.31 -38.07
N ASN A 42 -21.49 33.98 -36.78
CA ASN A 42 -20.36 34.49 -35.99
C ASN A 42 -19.07 33.66 -36.15
N LEU A 43 -19.06 32.64 -37.01
CA LEU A 43 -17.96 31.69 -37.19
C LEU A 43 -17.50 31.69 -38.65
N SER A 44 -16.94 32.81 -39.10
CA SER A 44 -16.46 32.99 -40.48
C SER A 44 -15.47 31.88 -40.88
N GLY A 45 -15.83 31.08 -41.90
CA GLY A 45 -14.96 30.08 -42.53
C GLY A 45 -15.12 28.62 -42.08
N LYS A 46 -16.01 28.29 -41.14
CA LYS A 46 -16.24 26.90 -40.70
C LYS A 46 -17.47 26.28 -41.38
N LYS A 47 -17.36 24.99 -41.77
CA LYS A 47 -18.50 24.19 -42.29
C LYS A 47 -19.65 24.20 -41.28
N ILE A 48 -20.89 24.39 -41.75
CA ILE A 48 -22.10 24.35 -40.94
C ILE A 48 -22.19 22.98 -40.25
N THR A 49 -22.16 22.95 -38.91
CA THR A 49 -22.31 21.72 -38.14
C THR A 49 -23.70 21.63 -37.52
N SER A 50 -24.31 20.45 -37.58
CA SER A 50 -25.60 20.15 -36.95
C SER A 50 -25.40 19.37 -35.65
N ASN A 51 -26.03 19.83 -34.55
CA ASN A 51 -26.01 19.13 -33.26
C ASN A 51 -27.03 18.00 -33.22
N HIS A 52 -26.93 17.09 -32.23
CA HIS A 52 -27.87 15.97 -32.08
C HIS A 52 -29.35 16.40 -32.03
N SER A 53 -29.65 17.55 -31.41
CA SER A 53 -30.99 18.13 -31.37
C SER A 53 -31.46 18.62 -32.74
N ASP A 54 -30.58 19.25 -33.51
CA ASP A 54 -30.90 19.77 -34.85
C ASP A 54 -31.19 18.62 -35.81
N ARG A 55 -30.36 17.57 -35.76
CA ARG A 55 -30.56 16.34 -36.53
C ARG A 55 -31.89 15.68 -36.20
N PHE A 56 -32.25 15.64 -34.91
CA PHE A 56 -33.53 15.08 -34.46
C PHE A 56 -34.72 15.91 -34.96
N CYS A 57 -34.73 17.23 -34.72
CA CYS A 57 -35.82 18.10 -35.14
C CYS A 57 -36.04 18.09 -36.66
N LEU A 58 -34.96 18.20 -37.45
CA LEU A 58 -35.05 18.15 -38.91
C LEU A 58 -35.55 16.77 -39.39
N SER A 59 -35.07 15.67 -38.80
CA SER A 59 -35.55 14.33 -39.14
C SER A 59 -37.02 14.09 -38.75
N LEU A 60 -37.50 14.73 -37.68
CA LEU A 60 -38.88 14.61 -37.21
C LEU A 60 -39.84 15.41 -38.11
N ILE A 61 -39.50 16.66 -38.42
CA ILE A 61 -40.33 17.53 -39.28
C ILE A 61 -40.47 16.92 -40.68
N THR A 62 -39.37 16.39 -41.24
CA THR A 62 -39.37 15.76 -42.56
C THR A 62 -40.07 14.40 -42.59
N ALA A 63 -40.10 13.67 -41.46
CA ALA A 63 -40.93 12.46 -41.33
C ALA A 63 -42.44 12.79 -41.34
N LEU A 64 -42.83 13.97 -40.87
CA LEU A 64 -44.23 14.40 -40.75
C LEU A 64 -44.75 15.10 -42.02
N SER A 65 -43.90 15.79 -42.78
CA SER A 65 -44.23 16.33 -44.10
C SER A 65 -43.10 16.10 -45.10
N LYS A 66 -43.33 15.22 -46.07
CA LYS A 66 -42.39 14.95 -47.17
C LYS A 66 -42.21 16.15 -48.11
N ARG A 67 -43.22 17.02 -48.24
CA ARG A 67 -43.17 18.21 -49.08
C ARG A 67 -42.23 19.29 -48.52
N ALA A 68 -42.11 19.36 -47.20
CA ALA A 68 -41.24 20.33 -46.53
C ALA A 68 -39.75 20.12 -46.89
N ILE A 69 -39.34 18.88 -47.21
CA ILE A 69 -37.96 18.52 -47.58
C ILE A 69 -37.43 19.39 -48.74
N ASN A 70 -38.30 19.75 -49.70
CA ASN A 70 -37.93 20.51 -50.89
C ASN A 70 -37.48 21.94 -50.60
N HIS A 71 -37.75 22.45 -49.39
CA HIS A 71 -37.39 23.81 -48.99
C HIS A 71 -36.12 23.90 -48.13
N LEU A 72 -35.52 22.76 -47.76
CA LEU A 72 -34.32 22.74 -46.94
C LEU A 72 -33.06 22.88 -47.81
N THR A 73 -32.21 23.85 -47.50
CA THR A 73 -30.97 24.12 -48.24
C THR A 73 -29.70 23.73 -47.48
N ILE A 74 -29.72 23.77 -46.13
CA ILE A 74 -28.53 23.48 -45.30
C ILE A 74 -28.06 22.02 -45.38
N VAL A 75 -28.97 21.06 -45.59
CA VAL A 75 -28.67 19.61 -45.50
C VAL A 75 -29.23 18.88 -46.71
N LYS A 76 -28.41 18.03 -47.35
CA LYS A 76 -28.85 17.14 -48.43
C LYS A 76 -29.97 16.20 -47.96
N PRO A 77 -31.00 15.92 -48.79
CA PRO A 77 -32.08 14.99 -48.45
C PRO A 77 -31.60 13.60 -48.01
N GLU A 78 -30.51 13.09 -48.61
CA GLU A 78 -29.89 11.80 -48.27
C GLU A 78 -29.44 11.75 -46.81
N THR A 79 -28.73 12.78 -46.35
CA THR A 79 -28.21 12.91 -44.97
C THR A 79 -29.35 12.94 -43.94
N LEU A 80 -30.46 13.55 -44.30
CA LEU A 80 -31.68 13.60 -43.48
C LEU A 80 -32.30 12.22 -43.30
N LEU A 81 -32.43 11.48 -44.39
CA LEU A 81 -32.94 10.11 -44.39
C LEU A 81 -32.00 9.18 -43.60
N GLU A 82 -30.68 9.36 -43.69
CA GLU A 82 -29.74 8.64 -42.85
C GLU A 82 -29.96 8.90 -41.36
N TRP A 83 -30.17 10.16 -40.95
CA TRP A 83 -30.44 10.50 -39.56
C TRP A 83 -31.74 9.84 -39.09
N GLN A 84 -32.80 9.88 -39.89
CA GLN A 84 -34.06 9.22 -39.59
C GLN A 84 -33.88 7.70 -39.40
N ARG A 85 -33.18 7.03 -40.33
CA ARG A 85 -32.87 5.58 -40.22
C ARG A 85 -32.06 5.27 -38.97
N ARG A 86 -31.08 6.11 -38.60
CA ARG A 86 -30.28 5.95 -37.37
C ARG A 86 -31.13 6.09 -36.10
N PHE A 87 -32.05 7.06 -36.06
CA PHE A 87 -32.95 7.22 -34.90
C PHE A 87 -33.90 6.03 -34.75
N ILE A 88 -34.47 5.54 -35.86
CA ILE A 88 -35.31 4.34 -35.87
C ILE A 88 -34.49 3.13 -35.40
N LYS A 89 -33.30 2.88 -35.96
CA LYS A 89 -32.42 1.77 -35.57
C LYS A 89 -32.07 1.81 -34.09
N LYS A 90 -31.80 2.99 -33.53
CA LYS A 90 -31.45 3.16 -32.11
C LYS A 90 -32.65 2.94 -31.18
N ARG A 91 -33.86 3.31 -31.60
CA ARG A 91 -35.10 3.05 -30.85
C ARG A 91 -35.40 1.55 -30.76
N TRP A 92 -35.08 0.81 -31.82
CA TRP A 92 -35.28 -0.64 -31.90
C TRP A 92 -34.04 -1.47 -31.51
N SER A 93 -32.92 -0.84 -31.14
CA SER A 93 -31.74 -1.54 -30.62
C SER A 93 -31.87 -1.76 -29.11
N PHE A 94 -32.12 -3.00 -28.71
CA PHE A 94 -32.07 -3.39 -27.30
C PHE A 94 -30.64 -3.71 -26.88
N LYS A 95 -30.23 -3.30 -25.67
CA LYS A 95 -28.95 -3.70 -25.08
C LYS A 95 -29.01 -5.20 -24.76
N HIS A 96 -28.48 -6.04 -25.65
CA HIS A 96 -28.26 -7.44 -25.34
C HIS A 96 -27.16 -7.57 -24.27
N LYS A 97 -27.50 -8.13 -23.09
CA LYS A 97 -26.49 -8.64 -22.15
C LYS A 97 -25.85 -9.87 -22.79
N LYS A 98 -24.65 -9.74 -23.38
CA LYS A 98 -23.87 -10.90 -23.80
C LYS A 98 -23.67 -11.81 -22.58
N ARG A 99 -24.17 -13.06 -22.64
CA ARG A 99 -23.83 -14.12 -21.67
C ARG A 99 -22.34 -14.45 -21.84
N GLY A 100 -21.49 -13.74 -21.12
CA GLY A 100 -20.05 -14.01 -21.10
C GLY A 100 -19.73 -15.35 -20.44
N ARG A 101 -18.50 -15.84 -20.64
CA ARG A 101 -17.95 -17.02 -19.97
C ARG A 101 -18.17 -16.93 -18.45
N LYS A 102 -18.62 -18.03 -17.82
CA LYS A 102 -18.79 -18.08 -16.36
C LYS A 102 -17.48 -17.64 -15.70
N PRO A 103 -17.53 -16.72 -14.72
CA PRO A 103 -16.34 -16.24 -14.04
C PRO A 103 -15.70 -17.39 -13.25
N VAL A 104 -14.37 -17.35 -13.14
CA VAL A 104 -13.62 -18.24 -12.23
C VAL A 104 -14.12 -18.01 -10.80
N ASN A 105 -14.25 -19.11 -10.02
CA ASN A 105 -14.67 -19.09 -8.61
C ASN A 105 -13.84 -18.09 -7.78
N ALA A 106 -14.48 -17.42 -6.82
CA ALA A 106 -13.83 -16.46 -5.94
C ALA A 106 -12.75 -17.11 -5.06
N GLU A 107 -12.99 -18.33 -4.56
CA GLU A 107 -12.03 -19.09 -3.76
C GLU A 107 -10.73 -19.32 -4.54
N LEU A 108 -10.84 -19.72 -5.80
CA LEU A 108 -9.69 -19.96 -6.67
C LEU A 108 -8.93 -18.67 -7.00
N LYS A 109 -9.63 -17.54 -7.12
CA LYS A 109 -8.97 -16.23 -7.27
C LYS A 109 -8.21 -15.86 -5.99
N ASN A 110 -8.78 -16.12 -4.82
CA ASN A 110 -8.13 -15.86 -3.55
C ASN A 110 -6.91 -16.77 -3.34
N LEU A 111 -7.00 -18.05 -3.70
CA LEU A 111 -5.86 -18.96 -3.70
C LEU A 111 -4.72 -18.47 -4.61
N ILE A 112 -5.05 -18.02 -5.84
CA ILE A 112 -4.06 -17.43 -6.75
C ILE A 112 -3.43 -16.16 -6.17
N LEU A 113 -4.22 -15.35 -5.45
CA LEU A 113 -3.74 -14.16 -4.77
C LEU A 113 -2.74 -14.53 -3.67
N GLU A 114 -3.11 -15.46 -2.79
CA GLU A 114 -2.29 -15.96 -1.68
C GLU A 114 -0.97 -16.57 -2.18
N MET A 115 -1.03 -17.49 -3.16
CA MET A 115 0.16 -18.08 -3.77
C MET A 115 1.10 -17.00 -4.35
N LYS A 116 0.54 -15.92 -4.92
CA LYS A 116 1.33 -14.83 -5.50
C LYS A 116 1.88 -13.86 -4.45
N THR A 117 1.17 -13.61 -3.36
CA THR A 117 1.65 -12.77 -2.24
C THR A 117 2.75 -13.47 -1.47
N ASP A 118 2.60 -14.77 -1.26
CA ASP A 118 3.56 -15.57 -0.51
C ASP A 118 4.83 -15.80 -1.35
N ASN A 119 4.67 -15.99 -2.67
CA ASN A 119 5.75 -16.24 -3.61
C ASN A 119 5.83 -15.17 -4.72
N PRO A 120 6.43 -13.99 -4.43
CA PRO A 120 6.53 -12.89 -5.39
C PRO A 120 7.26 -13.27 -6.68
N LEU A 121 8.25 -14.16 -6.61
CA LEU A 121 9.03 -14.59 -7.78
C LEU A 121 8.24 -15.49 -8.74
N TRP A 122 7.13 -16.10 -8.29
CA TRP A 122 6.39 -17.04 -9.13
C TRP A 122 5.68 -16.32 -10.28
N GLY A 123 6.00 -16.73 -11.51
CA GLY A 123 5.30 -16.32 -12.72
C GLY A 123 3.94 -17.02 -12.88
N CYS A 124 3.12 -16.54 -13.82
CA CYS A 124 1.80 -17.12 -14.08
C CYS A 124 1.85 -18.58 -14.55
N ARG A 125 2.92 -19.00 -15.24
CA ARG A 125 3.15 -20.41 -15.62
C ARG A 125 3.42 -21.27 -14.39
N ARG A 126 4.35 -20.86 -13.52
CA ARG A 126 4.68 -21.58 -12.28
C ARG A 126 3.44 -21.76 -11.40
N ILE A 127 2.66 -20.71 -11.18
CA ILE A 127 1.39 -20.79 -10.41
C ILE A 127 0.41 -21.75 -11.08
N SER A 128 0.29 -21.69 -12.41
CA SER A 128 -0.56 -22.61 -13.16
C SER A 128 -0.13 -24.07 -13.01
N ASP A 129 1.18 -24.35 -12.96
CA ASP A 129 1.73 -25.69 -12.80
C ASP A 129 1.60 -26.20 -11.35
N GLU A 130 1.76 -25.32 -10.36
CA GLU A 130 1.46 -25.66 -8.96
C GLU A 130 -0.02 -25.99 -8.75
N LEU A 131 -0.93 -25.24 -9.38
CA LEU A 131 -2.35 -25.55 -9.35
C LEU A 131 -2.69 -26.89 -10.03
N LYS A 132 -1.93 -27.30 -11.06
CA LYS A 132 -2.09 -28.63 -11.66
C LYS A 132 -1.77 -29.75 -10.66
N LYS A 133 -0.82 -29.56 -9.73
CA LYS A 133 -0.52 -30.54 -8.68
C LYS A 133 -1.72 -30.76 -7.74
N LEU A 134 -2.52 -29.72 -7.52
CA LEU A 134 -3.76 -29.78 -6.74
C LEU A 134 -4.97 -30.28 -7.54
N ASN A 135 -4.74 -30.85 -8.72
CA ASN A 135 -5.77 -31.27 -9.69
C ASN A 135 -6.66 -30.11 -10.21
N ILE A 136 -6.21 -28.86 -10.10
CA ILE A 136 -6.91 -27.68 -10.58
C ILE A 136 -6.34 -27.26 -11.94
N LYS A 137 -7.06 -27.58 -13.03
CA LYS A 137 -6.64 -27.26 -14.40
C LYS A 137 -7.06 -25.84 -14.79
N ILE A 138 -6.12 -24.91 -14.77
CA ILE A 138 -6.30 -23.54 -15.27
C ILE A 138 -5.20 -23.23 -16.27
N HIS A 139 -5.53 -22.47 -17.30
CA HIS A 139 -4.53 -21.98 -18.25
C HIS A 139 -3.78 -20.76 -17.68
N HIS A 140 -2.45 -20.71 -17.85
CA HIS A 140 -1.60 -19.63 -17.34
C HIS A 140 -2.05 -18.21 -17.76
N THR A 141 -2.70 -18.05 -18.92
CA THR A 141 -3.27 -16.75 -19.33
C THR A 141 -4.44 -16.30 -18.47
N THR A 142 -5.24 -17.23 -17.95
CA THR A 142 -6.31 -16.94 -16.99
C THR A 142 -5.71 -16.51 -15.66
N VAL A 143 -4.67 -17.19 -15.19
CA VAL A 143 -3.90 -16.79 -14.00
C VAL A 143 -3.32 -15.38 -14.19
N ASN A 144 -2.72 -15.08 -15.35
CA ASN A 144 -2.18 -13.76 -15.65
C ASN A 144 -3.25 -12.66 -15.59
N LYS A 145 -4.44 -12.90 -16.16
CA LYS A 145 -5.56 -11.95 -16.10
C LYS A 145 -6.02 -11.69 -14.66
N ILE A 146 -6.07 -12.74 -13.83
CA ILE A 146 -6.42 -12.62 -12.40
C ILE A 146 -5.38 -11.80 -11.66
N ILE A 147 -4.08 -12.10 -11.82
CA ILE A 147 -2.98 -11.35 -11.21
C ILE A 147 -3.00 -9.88 -11.64
N GLN A 148 -3.20 -9.59 -12.94
CA GLN A 148 -3.30 -8.21 -13.43
C GLN A 148 -4.50 -7.47 -12.83
N THR A 149 -5.63 -8.15 -12.64
CA THR A 149 -6.81 -7.56 -12.00
C THR A 149 -6.49 -7.19 -10.55
N PHE A 150 -5.82 -8.06 -9.81
CA PHE A 150 -5.42 -7.78 -8.43
C PHE A 150 -4.33 -6.70 -8.31
N ARG A 151 -3.41 -6.61 -9.28
CA ARG A 151 -2.46 -5.49 -9.36
C ARG A 151 -3.18 -4.16 -9.56
N LYS A 152 -4.17 -4.10 -10.46
CA LYS A 152 -4.99 -2.89 -10.67
C LYS A 152 -5.79 -2.49 -9.44
N GLN A 153 -6.19 -3.46 -8.62
CA GLN A 153 -6.86 -3.23 -7.34
C GLN A 153 -5.91 -2.90 -6.19
N GLY A 154 -4.59 -2.89 -6.43
CA GLY A 154 -3.57 -2.64 -5.40
C GLY A 154 -3.33 -3.80 -4.42
N LYS A 155 -3.94 -4.98 -4.64
CA LYS A 155 -3.81 -6.15 -3.75
C LYS A 155 -2.48 -6.89 -3.91
N ILE A 156 -1.85 -6.78 -5.08
CA ILE A 156 -0.53 -7.36 -5.35
C ILE A 156 0.44 -6.21 -5.57
N GLN A 157 1.39 -6.06 -4.65
CA GLN A 157 2.48 -5.09 -4.76
C GLN A 157 3.59 -5.61 -5.70
N SER A 158 4.43 -4.71 -6.21
CA SER A 158 5.61 -5.09 -7.00
C SER A 158 6.56 -5.98 -6.18
N ASN A 159 7.31 -6.83 -6.88
CA ASN A 159 8.20 -7.80 -6.25
C ASN A 159 9.20 -7.11 -5.33
N GLY A 160 9.36 -7.65 -4.12
CA GLY A 160 10.41 -7.27 -3.17
C GLY A 160 10.10 -5.96 -2.44
N SER A 161 9.26 -5.99 -1.42
CA SER A 161 9.37 -4.92 -0.42
C SER A 161 10.70 -5.13 0.31
N TRP A 162 11.47 -4.04 0.50
CA TRP A 162 12.66 -4.05 1.36
C TRP A 162 12.42 -4.74 2.70
N LYS A 163 11.19 -4.62 3.22
CA LYS A 163 10.74 -5.33 4.43
C LYS A 163 10.81 -6.86 4.31
N LYS A 164 10.43 -7.45 3.17
CA LYS A 164 10.49 -8.90 2.95
C LYS A 164 11.93 -9.37 2.69
N PHE A 165 12.72 -8.58 1.98
CA PHE A 165 14.17 -8.82 1.81
C PHE A 165 14.91 -8.83 3.14
N LEU A 166 14.72 -7.78 3.95
CA LEU A 166 15.30 -7.70 5.29
C LEU A 166 14.85 -8.85 6.17
N LYS A 167 13.55 -9.23 6.15
CA LYS A 167 13.06 -10.40 6.90
C LYS A 167 13.79 -11.70 6.57
N THR A 168 14.24 -11.90 5.34
CA THR A 168 15.02 -13.08 4.95
C THR A 168 16.42 -13.07 5.56
N HIS A 169 17.02 -11.87 5.72
CA HIS A 169 18.36 -11.71 6.29
C HIS A 169 18.35 -11.41 7.81
N TRP A 170 17.18 -11.24 8.43
CA TRP A 170 17.06 -10.82 9.83
C TRP A 170 17.78 -11.70 10.84
N ASP A 171 17.94 -13.00 10.54
CA ASP A 171 18.64 -13.95 11.43
C ASP A 171 20.14 -13.66 11.59
N SER A 172 20.77 -12.98 10.62
CA SER A 172 22.18 -12.60 10.68
C SER A 172 22.40 -11.13 11.05
N LEU A 173 21.34 -10.32 11.21
CA LEU A 173 21.48 -8.87 11.44
C LEU A 173 21.51 -8.51 12.93
N TYR A 174 22.58 -7.81 13.31
CA TYR A 174 22.80 -7.28 14.64
C TYR A 174 23.03 -5.76 14.56
N GLY A 175 22.56 -5.03 15.57
CA GLY A 175 22.79 -3.59 15.72
C GLY A 175 23.70 -3.33 16.92
N MET A 176 24.67 -2.45 16.75
CA MET A 176 25.60 -2.04 17.79
C MET A 176 25.57 -0.52 17.96
N ASP A 177 25.60 -0.07 19.21
CA ASP A 177 25.65 1.35 19.55
C ASP A 177 26.16 1.58 20.98
N PHE A 178 26.58 2.81 21.27
CA PHE A 178 26.93 3.29 22.60
C PHE A 178 25.86 4.19 23.18
N ALA A 179 25.46 3.91 24.43
CA ALA A 179 24.67 4.82 25.23
C ALA A 179 25.51 5.50 26.31
N THR A 180 25.41 6.81 26.43
CA THR A 180 26.01 7.57 27.55
C THR A 180 25.13 7.51 28.79
N ILE A 181 25.76 7.34 29.94
CA ILE A 181 25.12 7.32 31.26
C ILE A 181 25.94 8.22 32.19
N ASP A 182 25.33 9.31 32.62
CA ASP A 182 25.97 10.27 33.51
C ASP A 182 25.53 10.02 34.96
N THR A 183 26.50 10.06 35.88
CA THR A 183 26.26 9.95 37.32
C THR A 183 26.25 11.31 37.98
N LEU A 184 25.64 11.41 39.16
CA LEU A 184 25.57 12.64 39.94
C LEU A 184 26.95 13.16 40.37
N LEU A 185 27.94 12.26 40.48
CA LEU A 185 29.33 12.60 40.81
C LEU A 185 30.14 13.06 39.59
N GLY A 186 29.48 13.37 38.47
CA GLY A 186 30.13 13.88 37.25
C GLY A 186 30.89 12.82 36.45
N LYS A 187 30.82 11.54 36.83
CA LYS A 187 31.40 10.45 36.02
C LYS A 187 30.46 10.05 34.90
N ARG A 188 31.02 9.87 33.69
CA ARG A 188 30.33 9.36 32.51
C ARG A 188 30.74 7.92 32.23
N PHE A 189 29.74 7.07 32.05
CA PHE A 189 29.92 5.70 31.57
C PHE A 189 29.33 5.54 30.17
N TYR A 190 29.94 4.65 29.40
CA TYR A 190 29.51 4.24 28.08
C TYR A 190 29.03 2.80 28.15
N LEU A 191 27.77 2.59 27.79
CA LEU A 191 27.15 1.28 27.69
C LEU A 191 27.17 0.85 26.22
N LEU A 192 28.01 -0.12 25.88
CA LEU A 192 27.98 -0.80 24.59
C LEU A 192 26.82 -1.79 24.59
N ILE A 193 26.03 -1.81 23.53
CA ILE A 193 24.91 -2.75 23.35
C ILE A 193 25.03 -3.42 21.99
N ILE A 194 24.83 -4.74 21.95
CA ILE A 194 24.63 -5.51 20.72
C ILE A 194 23.24 -6.16 20.78
N LEU A 195 22.37 -5.74 19.85
CA LEU A 195 20.97 -6.12 19.75
C LEU A 195 20.74 -6.97 18.49
N GLU A 196 20.07 -8.11 18.64
CA GLU A 196 19.62 -8.93 17.50
C GLU A 196 18.33 -8.32 16.90
N LEU A 197 18.34 -7.95 15.62
CA LEU A 197 17.23 -7.19 15.02
C LEU A 197 15.94 -8.02 14.93
N LYS A 198 16.05 -9.32 14.67
CA LYS A 198 14.90 -10.23 14.54
C LYS A 198 14.11 -10.32 15.84
N SER A 199 14.76 -10.75 16.90
CA SER A 199 14.15 -11.01 18.22
C SER A 199 14.07 -9.75 19.10
N ARG A 200 14.69 -8.64 18.68
CA ARG A 200 14.90 -7.43 19.49
C ARG A 200 15.58 -7.72 20.83
N ARG A 201 16.32 -8.83 20.92
CA ARG A 201 16.97 -9.28 22.15
C ARG A 201 18.35 -8.64 22.26
N ILE A 202 18.71 -8.20 23.46
CA ILE A 202 20.08 -7.80 23.77
C ILE A 202 20.90 -9.06 23.93
N ILE A 203 21.87 -9.25 23.04
CA ILE A 203 22.77 -10.41 23.06
C ILE A 203 23.93 -10.13 24.01
N ARG A 204 24.53 -8.95 23.89
CA ARG A 204 25.65 -8.51 24.71
C ARG A 204 25.47 -7.06 25.12
N TYR A 205 25.96 -6.75 26.31
CA TYR A 205 26.05 -5.39 26.79
C TYR A 205 27.22 -5.28 27.77
N ASP A 206 27.97 -4.18 27.70
CA ASP A 206 29.13 -3.96 28.56
C ASP A 206 29.26 -2.48 28.90
N LEU A 207 29.71 -2.20 30.13
CA LEU A 207 29.90 -0.84 30.64
C LEU A 207 31.40 -0.52 30.72
N THR A 208 31.79 0.66 30.24
CA THR A 208 33.16 1.18 30.32
C THR A 208 33.16 2.68 30.62
N GLU A 209 34.23 3.19 31.24
CA GLU A 209 34.48 4.64 31.33
C GLU A 209 35.19 5.14 30.05
N ASN A 210 35.95 4.27 29.39
CA ASN A 210 36.77 4.60 28.21
C ASN A 210 36.33 3.75 27.00
N PRO A 211 35.56 4.30 26.06
CA PRO A 211 35.08 3.58 24.88
C PRO A 211 36.16 3.57 23.79
N CYS A 212 37.29 2.90 24.06
CA CYS A 212 38.37 2.77 23.10
C CYS A 212 38.15 1.60 22.12
N ARG A 213 38.93 1.59 21.04
CA ARG A 213 38.89 0.54 20.01
C ARG A 213 39.22 -0.84 20.58
N GLU A 214 40.21 -0.91 21.46
CA GLU A 214 40.67 -2.16 22.10
C GLU A 214 39.56 -2.77 22.94
N PHE A 215 38.81 -1.93 23.66
CA PHE A 215 37.64 -2.37 24.40
C PHE A 215 36.60 -2.98 23.47
N VAL A 216 36.27 -2.31 22.35
CA VAL A 216 35.28 -2.83 21.39
C VAL A 216 35.75 -4.15 20.78
N LYS A 217 37.03 -4.28 20.38
CA LYS A 217 37.59 -5.54 19.85
C LYS A 217 37.38 -6.71 20.80
N GLN A 218 37.73 -6.55 22.07
CA GLN A 218 37.52 -7.60 23.08
C GLN A 218 36.04 -8.00 23.20
N ARG A 219 35.10 -7.06 23.06
CA ARG A 219 33.66 -7.38 23.10
C ARG A 219 33.16 -8.05 21.82
N LEU A 220 33.75 -7.72 20.67
CA LEU A 220 33.45 -8.39 19.42
C LEU A 220 33.95 -9.84 19.41
N GLU A 221 35.13 -10.12 19.98
CA GLU A 221 35.63 -11.49 20.18
C GLU A 221 34.63 -12.33 20.99
N LEU A 222 34.24 -11.85 22.18
CA LEU A 222 33.27 -12.52 23.05
C LEU A 222 31.87 -12.65 22.42
N PHE A 223 31.53 -11.77 21.49
CA PHE A 223 30.30 -11.84 20.72
C PHE A 223 30.40 -12.90 19.62
N ALA A 224 31.51 -12.93 18.89
CA ALA A 224 31.76 -13.88 17.81
C ALA A 224 31.79 -15.32 18.32
N GLU A 225 32.45 -15.58 19.46
CA GLU A 225 32.52 -16.91 20.07
C GLU A 225 31.16 -17.45 20.55
N GLY A 226 30.27 -16.56 20.97
CA GLY A 226 28.99 -16.94 21.60
C GLY A 226 27.87 -17.29 20.62
N LEU A 227 28.09 -17.13 19.31
CA LEU A 227 27.05 -17.26 18.29
C LEU A 227 27.58 -18.04 17.07
N LEU A 228 26.75 -18.94 16.54
CA LEU A 228 27.05 -19.71 15.33
C LEU A 228 26.37 -19.05 14.11
N GLY A 229 27.04 -19.06 12.96
CA GLY A 229 26.51 -18.56 11.68
C GLY A 229 27.04 -17.19 11.25
N GLU A 230 26.58 -16.74 10.09
CA GLU A 230 26.91 -15.43 9.50
C GLU A 230 26.38 -14.29 10.38
N LYS A 231 27.21 -13.27 10.61
CA LYS A 231 26.91 -12.13 11.47
C LYS A 231 27.18 -10.85 10.71
N THR A 232 26.17 -10.05 10.50
CA THR A 232 26.29 -8.70 9.96
C THR A 232 25.96 -7.70 11.06
N LEU A 233 26.93 -6.85 11.40
CA LEU A 233 26.83 -5.90 12.50
C LEU A 233 26.68 -4.48 11.96
N ILE A 234 25.55 -3.84 12.23
CA ILE A 234 25.24 -2.48 11.82
C ILE A 234 25.62 -1.53 12.95
N HIS A 235 26.44 -0.53 12.66
CA HIS A 235 26.88 0.47 13.65
C HIS A 235 27.05 1.86 13.03
N ASP A 236 27.17 2.88 13.88
CA ASP A 236 27.38 4.26 13.43
C ASP A 236 28.79 4.50 12.87
N ASN A 237 29.02 5.70 12.34
CA ASN A 237 30.30 6.06 11.74
C ASN A 237 31.37 6.50 12.75
N ALA A 238 31.21 6.18 14.04
CA ALA A 238 32.17 6.60 15.04
C ALA A 238 33.53 5.88 14.86
N LEU A 239 34.62 6.60 15.13
CA LEU A 239 36.00 6.12 14.88
C LEU A 239 36.31 4.81 15.61
N GLN A 240 35.75 4.62 16.80
CA GLN A 240 35.93 3.40 17.59
C GLN A 240 35.34 2.15 16.92
N PHE A 241 34.42 2.30 15.96
CA PHE A 241 33.85 1.18 15.20
C PHE A 241 34.42 1.09 13.79
N THR A 242 34.54 2.22 13.09
CA THR A 242 34.98 2.24 11.68
C THR A 242 36.44 1.86 11.49
N SER A 243 37.27 2.01 12.53
CA SER A 243 38.67 1.60 12.50
C SER A 243 38.88 0.10 12.70
N ILE A 244 37.85 -0.69 12.98
CA ILE A 244 37.98 -2.13 13.26
C ILE A 244 37.91 -2.95 11.97
N GLU A 245 38.81 -3.93 11.83
CA GLU A 245 38.72 -4.96 10.80
C GLU A 245 37.84 -6.11 11.31
N TYR A 246 36.56 -6.08 10.95
CA TYR A 246 35.56 -7.05 11.42
C TYR A 246 35.76 -8.47 10.86
N SER A 247 36.45 -8.59 9.73
CA SER A 247 36.76 -9.88 9.09
C SER A 247 37.57 -10.81 9.99
N TRP A 248 38.38 -10.28 10.92
CA TRP A 248 39.12 -11.10 11.89
C TRP A 248 38.23 -11.85 12.88
N PHE A 249 36.96 -11.45 13.01
CA PHE A 249 35.98 -12.05 13.92
C PHE A 249 34.89 -12.84 13.20
N ASP A 250 35.04 -13.08 11.88
CA ASP A 250 33.98 -13.62 11.01
C ASP A 250 32.68 -12.81 11.09
N ILE A 251 32.82 -11.48 11.19
CA ILE A 251 31.71 -10.52 11.22
C ILE A 251 31.80 -9.62 9.98
N GLU A 252 30.66 -9.37 9.35
CA GLU A 252 30.51 -8.33 8.34
C GLU A 252 30.10 -7.02 9.02
N GLY A 253 31.03 -6.07 9.14
CA GLY A 253 30.76 -4.74 9.68
C GLY A 253 30.11 -3.85 8.63
N VAL A 254 28.95 -3.26 8.95
CA VAL A 254 28.19 -2.37 8.06
C VAL A 254 27.97 -1.03 8.73
N ASN A 255 28.55 0.00 8.12
CA ASN A 255 28.36 1.38 8.55
C ASN A 255 26.98 1.90 8.13
N ILE A 256 26.35 2.69 9.00
CA ILE A 256 25.15 3.44 8.64
C ILE A 256 25.50 4.47 7.55
N CYS A 257 24.69 4.50 6.50
CA CYS A 257 24.79 5.55 5.48
C CYS A 257 24.53 6.93 6.09
N THR A 258 25.29 7.93 5.66
CA THR A 258 25.01 9.33 6.02
C THR A 258 23.58 9.68 5.63
N SER A 259 22.86 10.36 6.53
CA SER A 259 21.44 10.73 6.36
C SER A 259 20.43 9.57 6.35
N ALA A 260 20.81 8.38 6.85
CA ALA A 260 19.90 7.23 7.00
C ALA A 260 19.71 6.83 8.48
N PRO A 261 19.11 7.69 9.32
CA PRO A 261 18.98 7.46 10.77
C PRO A 261 18.23 6.16 11.10
N ASN A 262 17.36 5.72 10.20
CA ASN A 262 16.55 4.52 10.43
C ASN A 262 17.33 3.20 10.37
N MET A 263 18.59 3.19 9.90
CA MET A 263 19.37 1.95 9.77
C MET A 263 19.66 1.28 11.12
N ASN A 264 19.81 2.07 12.20
CA ASN A 264 20.03 1.56 13.56
C ASN A 264 18.86 1.88 14.51
N ALA A 265 17.68 2.16 13.96
CA ALA A 265 16.52 2.59 14.73
C ALA A 265 16.10 1.63 15.86
N TYR A 266 16.36 0.32 15.72
CA TYR A 266 16.03 -0.65 16.77
C TYR A 266 16.93 -0.47 18.01
N THR A 267 18.23 -0.27 17.79
CA THR A 267 19.21 -0.05 18.87
C THR A 267 18.95 1.30 19.53
N GLU A 268 18.75 2.37 18.74
CA GLU A 268 18.38 3.69 19.26
C GLU A 268 17.08 3.65 20.08
N ARG A 269 16.07 2.90 19.59
CA ARG A 269 14.81 2.71 20.31
C ARG A 269 15.01 1.98 21.63
N PHE A 270 15.90 1.00 21.68
CA PHE A 270 16.27 0.36 22.94
C PHE A 270 16.95 1.34 23.90
N ILE A 271 17.92 2.13 23.43
CA ILE A 271 18.60 3.16 24.23
C ILE A 271 17.59 4.16 24.82
N GLY A 272 16.64 4.61 24.00
CA GLY A 272 15.56 5.47 24.46
C GLY A 272 14.60 4.79 25.45
N SER A 273 14.46 3.46 25.39
CA SER A 273 13.63 2.69 26.33
C SER A 273 14.33 2.51 27.67
N ILE A 274 15.60 2.07 27.70
CA ILE A 274 16.36 1.92 28.96
C ILE A 274 16.51 3.24 29.71
N ARG A 275 16.66 4.36 28.99
CA ARG A 275 16.70 5.70 29.60
C ARG A 275 15.38 6.04 30.27
N ARG A 276 14.27 6.01 29.51
CA ARG A 276 12.95 6.43 30.00
C ARG A 276 12.33 5.47 31.00
N GLU A 277 12.62 4.18 30.91
CA GLU A 277 11.98 3.15 31.74
C GLU A 277 12.83 2.72 32.92
N ALA A 278 14.15 3.00 32.94
CA ALA A 278 15.01 2.63 34.05
C ALA A 278 15.90 3.78 34.49
N LEU A 279 16.88 4.21 33.69
CA LEU A 279 17.97 5.07 34.16
C LEU A 279 17.48 6.42 34.71
N ASN A 280 16.47 7.04 34.09
CA ASN A 280 15.94 8.33 34.52
C ASN A 280 15.20 8.29 35.87
N HIS A 281 14.92 7.09 36.41
CA HIS A 281 14.22 6.90 37.68
C HIS A 281 15.17 6.63 38.86
N PHE A 282 16.48 6.56 38.62
CA PHE A 282 17.47 6.32 39.65
C PHE A 282 18.46 7.47 39.76
N LEU A 283 18.82 7.81 40.99
CA LEU A 283 20.00 8.61 41.28
C LEU A 283 21.22 7.69 41.22
N LEU A 284 22.08 7.90 40.21
CA LEU A 284 23.23 7.04 39.93
C LEU A 284 24.49 7.61 40.59
N PHE A 285 25.10 6.84 41.49
CA PHE A 285 26.30 7.25 42.24
C PHE A 285 27.54 6.42 41.95
N SER A 286 27.39 5.17 41.52
CA SER A 286 28.52 4.26 41.30
C SER A 286 28.34 3.35 40.11
N GLU A 287 29.45 2.91 39.53
CA GLU A 287 29.47 1.92 38.44
C GLU A 287 28.75 0.62 38.83
N LYS A 288 28.98 0.13 40.07
CA LYS A 288 28.34 -1.10 40.57
C LYS A 288 26.81 -0.98 40.56
N GLN A 289 26.28 0.18 40.95
CA GLN A 289 24.84 0.45 40.92
C GLN A 289 24.33 0.47 39.47
N VAL A 290 25.03 1.14 38.57
CA VAL A 290 24.68 1.21 37.13
C VAL A 290 24.65 -0.20 36.53
N ARG A 291 25.68 -1.03 36.75
CA ARG A 291 25.72 -2.42 36.28
C ARG A 291 24.56 -3.25 36.80
N LYS A 292 24.18 -3.10 38.07
CA LYS A 292 23.04 -3.82 38.67
C LYS A 292 21.71 -3.43 38.03
N ILE A 293 21.49 -2.13 37.80
CA ILE A 293 20.28 -1.61 37.17
C ILE A 293 20.19 -2.10 35.71
N ILE A 294 21.27 -1.96 34.94
CA ILE A 294 21.30 -2.40 33.54
C ILE A 294 21.04 -3.91 33.44
N LYS A 295 21.70 -4.73 34.27
CA LYS A 295 21.48 -6.18 34.28
C LYS A 295 20.01 -6.51 34.53
N SER A 296 19.41 -5.96 35.59
CA SER A 296 18.00 -6.23 35.92
C SER A 296 17.05 -5.73 34.83
N TYR A 297 17.35 -4.60 34.18
CA TYR A 297 16.53 -4.09 33.08
C TYR A 297 16.67 -4.95 31.81
N VAL A 298 17.88 -5.37 31.44
CA VAL A 298 18.12 -6.21 30.26
C VAL A 298 17.44 -7.57 30.42
N ASP A 299 17.51 -8.18 31.61
CA ASP A 299 16.80 -9.43 31.90
C ASP A 299 15.28 -9.26 31.74
N TYR A 300 14.72 -8.17 32.27
CA TYR A 300 13.32 -7.81 32.08
C TYR A 300 12.98 -7.56 30.60
N TYR A 301 13.80 -6.80 29.89
CA TYR A 301 13.60 -6.42 28.50
C TYR A 301 13.60 -7.64 27.57
N ASN A 302 14.52 -8.58 27.78
CA ASN A 302 14.68 -9.77 26.95
C ASN A 302 13.58 -10.81 27.19
N HIS A 303 13.15 -11.01 28.45
CA HIS A 303 12.31 -12.15 28.82
C HIS A 303 10.86 -11.80 29.18
N GLN A 304 10.59 -10.54 29.53
CA GLN A 304 9.34 -10.18 30.20
C GLN A 304 8.62 -9.00 29.57
N ARG A 305 9.35 -8.01 29.06
CA ARG A 305 8.78 -6.78 28.49
C ARG A 305 8.05 -7.07 27.16
N PRO A 306 6.75 -6.72 27.03
CA PRO A 306 6.04 -6.85 25.77
C PRO A 306 6.64 -5.97 24.67
N HIS A 307 6.94 -6.58 23.51
CA HIS A 307 7.47 -5.87 22.35
C HIS A 307 6.38 -5.69 21.30
N GLN A 308 5.89 -4.45 21.12
CA GLN A 308 4.83 -4.14 20.12
C GLN A 308 5.20 -4.60 18.69
N GLY A 309 6.49 -4.64 18.37
CA GLY A 309 6.98 -5.09 17.06
C GLY A 309 7.08 -6.60 16.88
N LEU A 310 6.74 -7.40 17.92
CA LEU A 310 6.81 -8.87 17.97
C LEU A 310 5.49 -9.46 18.51
N ASP A 311 4.35 -8.90 18.11
CA ASP A 311 3.03 -9.33 18.57
C ASP A 311 2.89 -9.38 20.10
N GLN A 312 3.68 -8.54 20.80
CA GLN A 312 3.67 -8.32 22.25
C GLN A 312 4.20 -9.47 23.11
N ILE A 313 4.69 -10.57 22.53
CA ILE A 313 5.19 -11.72 23.29
C ILE A 313 6.71 -11.85 23.07
N PRO A 314 7.53 -11.76 24.13
CA PRO A 314 8.96 -12.05 24.04
C PRO A 314 9.21 -13.46 23.51
N ALA A 315 10.24 -13.63 22.68
CA ALA A 315 10.59 -14.91 22.09
C ALA A 315 10.79 -15.99 23.18
N GLY A 316 10.16 -17.15 23.00
CA GLY A 316 10.26 -18.29 23.93
C GLY A 316 9.25 -18.28 25.10
N ARG A 317 8.42 -17.25 25.26
CA ARG A 317 7.39 -17.23 26.31
C ARG A 317 6.12 -17.98 25.88
N ILE A 318 5.76 -19.01 26.63
CA ILE A 318 4.51 -19.77 26.43
C ILE A 318 3.35 -19.01 27.08
N VAL A 319 2.30 -18.75 26.32
CA VAL A 319 1.07 -18.14 26.85
C VAL A 319 0.27 -19.23 27.56
N SER A 320 0.08 -19.07 28.87
CA SER A 320 -0.77 -19.97 29.66
C SER A 320 -2.12 -19.31 29.96
N SER A 321 -3.19 -20.07 29.80
CA SER A 321 -4.58 -19.67 30.14
C SER A 321 -5.01 -20.17 31.53
N THR A 322 -4.20 -21.00 32.19
CA THR A 322 -4.52 -21.69 33.44
C THR A 322 -3.55 -21.30 34.56
N GLY A 323 -4.01 -21.36 35.81
CA GLY A 323 -3.21 -21.03 37.01
C GLY A 323 -3.45 -19.61 37.56
N LYS A 324 -3.07 -19.42 38.84
CA LYS A 324 -3.21 -18.15 39.57
C LYS A 324 -2.23 -17.10 39.04
N ILE A 325 -2.69 -15.86 38.91
CA ILE A 325 -1.84 -14.74 38.50
C ILE A 325 -0.95 -14.33 39.66
N LYS A 326 0.36 -14.36 39.45
CA LYS A 326 1.40 -13.85 40.36
C LYS A 326 2.06 -12.62 39.75
N LYS A 327 2.58 -11.76 40.63
CA LYS A 327 3.36 -10.57 40.25
C LYS A 327 4.75 -10.65 40.84
N GLU A 328 5.74 -10.26 40.05
CA GLU A 328 7.14 -10.15 40.48
C GLU A 328 7.58 -8.70 40.32
N ARG A 329 8.26 -8.16 41.34
CA ARG A 329 8.78 -6.80 41.33
C ARG A 329 10.14 -6.75 40.63
N ILE A 330 10.33 -5.76 39.78
CA ILE A 330 11.54 -5.57 39.00
C ILE A 330 12.02 -4.14 39.24
N LEU A 331 13.35 -3.97 39.33
CA LEU A 331 13.96 -2.65 39.56
C LEU A 331 13.34 -1.93 40.77
N GLY A 332 13.22 -2.64 41.90
CA GLY A 332 12.66 -2.08 43.13
C GLY A 332 11.15 -1.82 43.09
N GLY A 333 10.42 -2.34 42.08
CA GLY A 333 8.99 -2.14 41.92
C GLY A 333 8.62 -1.08 40.87
N LEU A 334 9.62 -0.51 40.17
CA LEU A 334 9.39 0.36 39.02
C LEU A 334 8.62 -0.38 37.91
N HIS A 335 8.92 -1.67 37.74
CA HIS A 335 8.20 -2.57 36.83
C HIS A 335 7.65 -3.78 37.59
N HIS A 336 6.60 -4.37 37.04
CA HIS A 336 6.01 -5.60 37.54
C HIS A 336 5.78 -6.57 36.39
N ASN A 337 6.33 -7.78 36.49
CA ASN A 337 6.01 -8.87 35.57
C ASN A 337 4.85 -9.67 36.14
N TYR A 338 3.86 -9.91 35.29
CA TYR A 338 2.68 -10.71 35.62
C TYR A 338 2.80 -12.05 34.89
N TYR A 339 2.68 -13.14 35.63
CA TYR A 339 2.72 -14.50 35.09
C TYR A 339 1.72 -15.39 35.81
N ARG A 340 1.33 -16.50 35.17
CA ARG A 340 0.53 -17.53 35.81
C ARG A 340 1.46 -18.62 36.31
N SER A 341 1.30 -19.06 37.55
CA SER A 341 2.03 -20.23 38.05
C SER A 341 1.50 -21.48 37.34
N SER A 342 2.38 -22.32 36.81
CA SER A 342 2.04 -23.68 36.38
C SER A 342 1.30 -24.38 37.53
N ALA A 343 0.17 -25.00 37.22
CA ALA A 343 -0.65 -25.71 38.20
C ALA A 343 0.08 -26.94 38.73
#